data_AF-A0A099NPN9-F1
#
_entry.id   AF-A0A099NPN9-F1
#
_cell.length_a   1.000
_cell.length_b   1.000
_cell.length_c   1.000
_cell.angle_alpha   90.00
_cell.angle_beta   90.00
_cell.angle_gamma   90.00
#
_symmetry.space_group_name_H-M   'P 1'
#
loop_
_entity.id
_entity.type
_entity.pdbx_description
1 polymer ?
#
loop_
_entity_poly.entity_id
_entity_poly.type
_entity_poly.pdbx_seq_one_letter_code
_entity_poly.pdbx_strand_id
1 'polypeptide(L)'
;MDNKEETYLKEKSHGNAAFKEQNYVLAIEHYTTAIQVLEPNHEETSTLIDENVEDVTLHSHQHAHALAILYSNRAQAQLKLENYGLAIHDCTLSLDHDSHFVK
;
A
#
# COMPACT_ATOMS: atom_id res chain seq x y z
N MET A 1 14.74 0.29 18.64
CA MET A 1 14.33 -0.31 17.35
C MET A 1 12.97 0.26 16.97
N ASP A 2 12.83 1.59 17.00
CA ASP A 2 11.52 2.27 17.06
C ASP A 2 11.26 3.15 15.82
N ASN A 3 12.23 3.20 14.89
CA ASN A 3 12.23 4.18 13.81
C ASN A 3 11.26 3.83 12.66
N LYS A 4 10.99 2.54 12.40
CA LYS A 4 10.15 2.14 11.25
C LYS A 4 8.68 2.50 11.44
N GLU A 5 8.14 2.24 12.63
CA GLU A 5 6.75 2.57 12.99
C GLU A 5 6.52 4.08 12.87
N GLU A 6 7.41 4.87 13.46
CA GLU A 6 7.36 6.33 13.39
C GLU A 6 7.49 6.83 11.95
N THR A 7 8.40 6.24 11.17
CA THR A 7 8.64 6.63 9.77
C THR A 7 7.41 6.38 8.91
N TYR A 8 6.80 5.18 8.92
CA TYR A 8 5.63 4.95 8.07
C TYR A 8 4.42 5.77 8.55
N LEU A 9 4.24 5.99 9.86
CA LEU A 9 3.15 6.83 10.38
C LEU A 9 3.30 8.27 9.91
N LYS A 10 4.54 8.78 9.92
CA LYS A 10 4.89 10.08 9.37
C LYS A 10 4.55 10.13 7.87
N GLU A 11 5.03 9.20 7.07
CA GLU A 11 4.77 9.15 5.62
C GLU A 11 3.26 9.01 5.32
N LYS A 12 2.54 8.14 6.04
CA LYS A 12 1.07 8.05 5.97
C LYS A 12 0.40 9.39 6.20
N SER A 13 0.85 10.15 7.21
CA SER A 13 0.27 11.47 7.50
C SER A 13 0.57 12.50 6.41
N HIS A 14 1.78 12.47 5.80
CA HIS A 14 2.15 13.34 4.70
C HIS A 14 1.35 13.01 3.44
N GLY A 15 1.15 11.72 3.14
CA GLY A 15 0.28 11.27 2.06
C GLY A 15 -1.16 11.75 2.24
N ASN A 16 -1.69 11.66 3.47
CA ASN A 16 -3.03 12.17 3.78
C ASN A 16 -3.15 13.69 3.64
N ALA A 17 -2.10 14.46 3.99
CA ALA A 17 -2.06 15.90 3.81
C ALA A 17 -2.04 16.26 2.31
N ALA A 18 -1.14 15.64 1.54
CA ALA A 18 -1.04 15.81 0.09
C ALA A 18 -2.36 15.44 -0.63
N PHE A 19 -3.02 14.36 -0.19
CA PHE A 19 -4.32 13.96 -0.73
C PHE A 19 -5.40 15.03 -0.49
N LYS A 20 -5.46 15.62 0.72
CA LYS A 20 -6.39 16.70 1.04
C LYS A 20 -6.12 17.96 0.21
N GLU A 21 -4.86 18.21 -0.13
CA GLU A 21 -4.43 19.30 -1.02
C GLU A 21 -4.64 18.98 -2.51
N GLN A 22 -5.19 17.80 -2.83
CA GLN A 22 -5.37 17.31 -4.21
C GLN A 22 -4.06 17.10 -4.97
N ASN A 23 -2.92 17.08 -4.27
CA ASN A 23 -1.64 16.70 -4.83
C ASN A 23 -1.51 15.16 -4.81
N TYR A 24 -2.23 14.49 -5.70
CA TYR A 24 -2.35 13.04 -5.70
C TYR A 24 -1.03 12.33 -6.06
N VAL A 25 -0.17 12.95 -6.86
CA VAL A 25 1.15 12.41 -7.20
C VAL A 25 2.02 12.31 -5.94
N LEU A 26 2.09 13.40 -5.17
CA LEU A 26 2.84 13.42 -3.91
C LEU A 26 2.21 12.50 -2.86
N ALA A 27 0.88 12.38 -2.84
CA ALA A 27 0.19 11.44 -1.96
C ALA A 27 0.62 9.98 -2.25
N ILE A 28 0.68 9.59 -3.53
CA ILE A 28 1.12 8.26 -3.96
C ILE A 28 2.57 7.99 -3.54
N GLU A 29 3.46 8.98 -3.68
CA GLU A 29 4.86 8.87 -3.27
C GLU A 29 4.98 8.56 -1.77
N HIS A 30 4.34 9.38 -0.93
CA HIS A 30 4.35 9.17 0.52
C HIS A 30 3.74 7.82 0.95
N TYR A 31 2.62 7.40 0.34
CA TYR A 31 2.06 6.08 0.64
C TYR A 31 2.98 4.94 0.20
N THR A 32 3.66 5.09 -0.93
CA THR A 32 4.64 4.10 -1.42
C THR A 32 5.83 3.97 -0.48
N THR A 33 6.38 5.10 -0.01
CA THR A 33 7.44 5.10 1.00
C THR A 33 6.97 4.44 2.30
N ALA A 34 5.75 4.72 2.76
CA ALA A 34 5.18 4.08 3.95
C ALA A 34 5.06 2.55 3.79
N ILE A 35 4.62 2.08 2.62
CA ILE A 35 4.54 0.66 2.29
C ILE A 35 5.94 0.04 2.28
N GLN A 36 6.93 0.63 1.60
CA GLN A 36 8.31 0.12 1.56
C GLN A 36 8.95 0.03 2.95
N VAL A 37 8.61 0.93 3.88
CA VAL A 37 9.12 0.86 5.26
C VAL A 37 8.56 -0.36 6.01
N LEU A 38 7.29 -0.68 5.77
CA LEU A 38 6.61 -1.84 6.37
C LEU A 38 6.96 -3.15 5.64
N GLU A 39 7.15 -3.09 4.33
CA GLU A 39 7.38 -4.22 3.43
C GLU A 39 8.46 -3.88 2.38
N PRO A 40 9.75 -3.89 2.77
CA PRO A 40 10.85 -3.47 1.89
C PRO A 40 11.10 -4.41 0.70
N ASN A 41 10.46 -5.59 0.67
CA ASN A 41 10.62 -6.60 -0.38
C ASN A 41 9.46 -6.60 -1.39
N HIS A 42 8.49 -5.68 -1.29
CA HIS A 42 7.34 -5.66 -2.18
C HIS A 42 7.71 -5.28 -3.64
N GLU A 43 8.88 -4.70 -3.89
CA GLU A 43 9.26 -4.27 -5.25
C GLU A 43 9.66 -5.39 -6.23
N GLU A 44 9.63 -6.67 -5.85
CA GLU A 44 10.07 -7.76 -6.73
C GLU A 44 8.97 -8.63 -7.37
N THR A 45 7.68 -8.38 -7.16
CA THR A 45 6.60 -9.14 -7.83
C THR A 45 6.03 -8.44 -9.06
N SER A 46 6.88 -7.76 -9.83
CA SER A 46 6.60 -7.47 -11.23
C SER A 46 7.42 -8.42 -12.08
N THR A 47 6.83 -9.55 -12.54
CA THR A 47 7.11 -10.27 -13.82
C THR A 47 6.90 -11.79 -13.83
N LEU A 48 6.32 -12.47 -12.83
CA LEU A 48 6.02 -13.91 -12.99
C LEU A 48 4.61 -14.24 -12.47
N ILE A 49 3.63 -14.15 -13.37
CA ILE A 49 2.39 -14.92 -13.25
C ILE A 49 2.78 -16.34 -13.64
N ASP A 50 3.36 -17.08 -12.71
CA ASP A 50 3.45 -18.53 -12.81
C ASP A 50 2.23 -19.09 -12.08
N GLU A 51 1.42 -19.84 -12.81
CA GLU A 51 0.05 -20.26 -12.50
C GLU A 51 -0.01 -21.35 -11.39
N ASN A 52 1.05 -21.46 -10.60
CA ASN A 52 1.29 -22.60 -9.71
C ASN A 52 2.03 -22.28 -8.41
N VAL A 53 2.00 -21.03 -7.93
CA VAL A 53 2.50 -20.73 -6.57
C VAL A 53 1.43 -21.15 -5.55
N GLU A 54 1.44 -22.43 -5.20
CA GLU A 54 0.89 -22.90 -3.93
C GLU A 54 1.57 -22.12 -2.80
N ASP A 55 0.77 -21.32 -2.10
CA ASP A 55 0.96 -20.91 -0.72
C ASP A 55 2.35 -20.33 -0.37
N VAL A 56 2.64 -19.15 -0.90
CA VAL A 56 3.59 -18.23 -0.25
C VAL A 56 2.91 -16.88 -0.16
N THR A 57 2.27 -16.62 0.98
CA THR A 57 2.54 -15.42 1.79
C THR A 57 1.56 -15.34 2.95
N LEU A 58 1.86 -16.07 4.02
CA LEU A 58 1.43 -15.69 5.36
C LEU A 58 2.19 -14.41 5.73
N HIS A 59 1.72 -13.25 5.23
CA HIS A 59 2.27 -11.95 5.60
C HIS A 59 2.19 -11.84 7.12
N SER A 60 3.33 -11.57 7.75
CA SER A 60 3.42 -11.36 9.20
C SER A 60 2.32 -10.39 9.65
N HIS A 61 1.42 -10.87 10.52
CA HIS A 61 0.25 -10.15 11.03
C HIS A 61 0.56 -8.79 11.67
N GLN A 62 1.83 -8.46 11.94
CA GLN A 62 2.21 -7.31 12.74
C GLN A 62 1.71 -5.97 12.16
N HIS A 63 1.67 -5.83 10.84
CA HIS A 63 1.24 -4.57 10.17
C HIS A 63 0.22 -4.77 9.05
N ALA A 64 -0.43 -5.94 8.97
CA ALA A 64 -1.36 -6.30 7.91
C ALA A 64 -2.50 -5.27 7.73
N HIS A 65 -3.11 -4.85 8.83
CA HIS A 65 -4.15 -3.80 8.80
C HIS A 65 -3.62 -2.43 8.34
N ALA A 66 -2.39 -2.07 8.74
CA ALA A 66 -1.78 -0.80 8.34
C ALA A 66 -1.46 -0.79 6.84
N LEU A 67 -0.96 -1.89 6.30
CA LEU A 67 -0.72 -2.08 4.86
C LEU A 67 -2.02 -1.96 4.07
N ALA A 68 -3.09 -2.64 4.50
CA ALA A 68 -4.41 -2.53 3.85
C ALA A 68 -4.89 -1.08 3.74
N ILE A 69 -4.77 -0.30 4.82
CA ILE A 69 -5.09 1.13 4.81
C ILE A 69 -4.24 1.90 3.78
N LEU A 70 -2.93 1.65 3.76
CA LEU A 70 -2.00 2.35 2.87
C LEU A 70 -2.28 2.03 1.40
N TYR A 71 -2.45 0.76 1.04
CA TYR A 71 -2.82 0.35 -0.31
C TYR A 71 -4.14 0.98 -0.73
N SER A 72 -5.15 0.93 0.14
CA SER A 72 -6.44 1.53 -0.20
C SER A 72 -6.35 3.06 -0.34
N ASN A 73 -5.52 3.75 0.44
CA ASN A 73 -5.29 5.19 0.29
C ASN A 73 -4.56 5.52 -1.02
N ARG A 74 -3.57 4.72 -1.39
CA ARG A 74 -2.84 4.85 -2.65
C ARG A 74 -3.75 4.58 -3.86
N ALA A 75 -4.62 3.55 -3.78
CA ALA A 75 -5.65 3.27 -4.77
C ALA A 75 -6.57 4.46 -5.00
N GLN A 76 -7.04 5.12 -3.93
CA GLN A 76 -7.89 6.31 -4.05
C GLN A 76 -7.15 7.47 -4.75
N ALA A 77 -5.87 7.68 -4.45
CA ALA A 77 -5.07 8.70 -5.13
C ALA A 77 -4.87 8.37 -6.62
N GLN A 78 -4.64 7.10 -6.96
CA GLN A 78 -4.54 6.62 -8.34
C GLN A 78 -5.86 6.79 -9.10
N LEU A 79 -7.02 6.53 -8.47
CA LEU A 79 -8.33 6.77 -9.07
C LEU A 79 -8.54 8.24 -9.42
N LYS A 80 -8.03 9.17 -8.60
CA LYS A 80 -8.09 10.61 -8.90
C LYS A 80 -7.22 11.03 -10.09
N LEU A 81 -6.24 10.20 -10.46
CA LEU A 81 -5.39 10.35 -11.64
C LEU A 81 -5.81 9.44 -12.80
N GLU A 82 -6.96 8.77 -12.71
CA GLU A 82 -7.46 7.84 -13.73
C GLU A 82 -6.54 6.62 -14.00
N ASN A 83 -5.67 6.29 -13.06
CA ASN A 83 -4.77 5.14 -13.12
C ASN A 83 -5.48 3.85 -12.68
N TYR A 84 -6.54 3.45 -13.40
CA TYR A 84 -7.44 2.39 -12.96
C TYR A 84 -6.77 1.02 -12.76
N GLY A 85 -5.82 0.65 -13.62
CA GLY A 85 -5.12 -0.63 -13.51
C GLY A 85 -4.32 -0.74 -12.21
N LEU A 86 -3.61 0.33 -11.85
CA LEU A 86 -2.86 0.40 -10.58
C LEU A 86 -3.82 0.43 -9.38
N ALA A 87 -4.94 1.14 -9.49
CA ALA A 87 -5.92 1.22 -8.40
C ALA A 87 -6.56 -0.14 -8.10
N ILE A 88 -6.86 -0.94 -9.12
CA ILE A 88 -7.37 -2.30 -8.96
C ILE A 88 -6.32 -3.21 -8.29
N HIS A 89 -5.06 -3.09 -8.72
CA HIS A 89 -3.96 -3.85 -8.11
C HIS A 89 -3.80 -3.51 -6.62
N ASP A 90 -3.78 -2.22 -6.26
CA ASP A 90 -3.72 -1.78 -4.87
C ASP A 90 -4.93 -2.26 -4.06
N CYS A 91 -6.14 -2.27 -4.63
CA CYS A 91 -7.31 -2.83 -3.95
C CYS A 91 -7.17 -4.34 -3.70
N THR A 92 -6.54 -5.08 -4.61
CA THR A 92 -6.30 -6.53 -4.46
C THR A 92 -5.33 -6.76 -3.30
N LEU A 93 -4.19 -6.07 -3.31
CA LEU A 93 -3.21 -6.11 -2.22
C LEU A 93 -3.83 -5.74 -0.87
N SER A 94 -4.70 -4.72 -0.85
CA SER A 94 -5.40 -4.32 0.38
C SER A 94 -6.22 -5.46 1.00
N LEU A 95 -6.92 -6.24 0.17
CA LEU A 95 -7.74 -7.37 0.62
C LEU A 95 -6.89 -8.59 0.99
N ASP A 96 -5.76 -8.79 0.30
CA ASP A 96 -4.82 -9.87 0.60
C ASP A 96 -4.20 -9.68 2.00
N HIS A 97 -3.92 -8.44 2.41
CA HIS A 97 -3.41 -8.15 3.75
C HIS A 97 -4.50 -8.14 4.83
N ASP A 98 -5.67 -7.56 4.56
CA ASP A 98 -6.79 -7.57 5.50
C ASP A 98 -8.11 -7.82 4.75
N SER A 99 -8.50 -9.09 4.70
CA SER A 99 -9.69 -9.55 3.98
C SER A 99 -11.01 -9.02 4.54
N HIS A 100 -11.01 -8.53 5.78
CA HIS A 100 -12.18 -7.91 6.43
C HIS A 100 -12.12 -6.38 6.36
N PHE A 101 -11.13 -5.82 5.65
CA PHE A 101 -10.97 -4.39 5.52
C PHE A 101 -12.13 -3.78 4.72
N VAL A 102 -12.94 -2.98 5.42
CA VAL A 102 -13.98 -2.13 4.84
C VAL A 102 -13.60 -0.69 5.12
N LYS A 103 -13.48 0.12 4.07
CA LYS A 103 -13.03 1.51 4.16
C LYS A 103 -14.16 2.52 4.21
#